data_AF-A0AAE4L5Q1-F1
#
_entry.id   AF-A0AAE4L5Q1-F1
#
_cell.length_a   1.000
_cell.length_b   1.000
_cell.length_c   1.000
_cell.angle_alpha   90.00
_cell.angle_beta   90.00
_cell.angle_gamma   90.00
#
_symmetry.space_group_name_H-M   'P 1'
#
loop_
_entity.id
_entity.type
_entity.pdbx_description
1 polymer ?
#
loop_
_entity_poly.entity_id
_entity_poly.type
_entity_poly.pdbx_seq_one_letter_code
_entity_poly.pdbx_strand_id
1 'polypeptide(L)'
;MDNNTRKLLGLTDKNLFFDDDWLEERKYKGVNAQIIKGNLTNRFSHCPQCGSVRIIRNGSYITNSQMLKFKERLTILELKRSRYLCHDCGSTFSAKTDLVDEHHQLTKELKQAILLELFENQSRKLIAKKYFVSDITVARILREATKDYQPNQKYLPTVLCMDEFKSMKSVSGAMSFICVDGTTNRLFTILEDRRLVKLTQYFMRFPRKARLKV
;
A
#
# COMPACT_ATOMS: atom_id res chain seq x y z
N MET A 1 15.50 -5.52 23.47
CA MET A 1 15.80 -4.32 22.61
C MET A 1 15.56 -3.01 23.37
N ASP A 2 16.51 -2.08 23.35
CA ASP A 2 16.41 -0.78 24.05
C ASP A 2 15.52 0.26 23.32
N ASN A 3 15.19 1.36 24.00
CA ASN A 3 14.28 2.39 23.49
C ASN A 3 14.82 3.17 22.28
N ASN A 4 16.12 3.43 22.21
CA ASN A 4 16.70 4.20 21.12
C ASN A 4 16.72 3.37 19.84
N THR A 5 17.07 2.08 19.94
CA THR A 5 16.99 1.14 18.82
C THR A 5 15.56 0.99 18.31
N ARG A 6 14.57 0.92 19.22
CA ARG A 6 13.15 0.89 18.84
C ARG A 6 12.72 2.13 18.05
N LYS A 7 13.16 3.32 18.47
CA LYS A 7 12.88 4.57 17.74
C LYS A 7 13.54 4.59 16.37
N LEU A 8 14.80 4.16 16.28
CA LEU A 8 15.55 4.08 15.03
C LEU A 8 14.87 3.17 14.00
N LEU A 9 14.32 2.04 14.45
CA LEU A 9 13.65 1.06 13.60
C LEU A 9 12.15 1.32 13.39
N GLY A 10 11.59 2.40 13.95
CA GLY A 10 10.15 2.68 13.89
C GLY A 10 9.27 1.72 14.70
N LEU A 11 9.84 0.91 15.60
CA LEU A 11 9.16 -0.12 16.40
C LEU A 11 8.69 0.42 17.77
N THR A 12 7.96 1.52 17.75
CA THR A 12 7.55 2.29 18.94
C THR A 12 6.22 1.86 19.56
N ASP A 13 5.51 0.89 18.95
CA ASP A 13 4.24 0.36 19.48
C ASP A 13 4.43 -0.24 20.88
N LYS A 14 3.66 0.25 21.85
CA LYS A 14 3.73 -0.15 23.26
C LYS A 14 3.39 -1.62 23.50
N ASN A 15 2.70 -2.27 22.56
CA ASN A 15 2.32 -3.67 22.63
C ASN A 15 3.39 -4.63 22.07
N LEU A 16 4.49 -4.08 21.53
CA LEU A 16 5.64 -4.84 21.07
C LEU A 16 6.68 -4.98 22.18
N PHE A 17 7.09 -6.21 22.39
CA PHE A 17 8.11 -6.61 23.35
C PHE A 17 9.20 -7.39 22.63
N PHE A 18 10.45 -7.09 22.94
CA PHE A 18 11.63 -7.67 22.28
C PHE A 18 12.60 -8.16 23.33
N ASP A 19 13.00 -9.41 23.22
CA ASP A 19 14.00 -10.04 24.09
C ASP A 19 15.40 -9.43 23.81
N ASP A 20 16.43 -9.91 24.52
CA ASP A 20 17.80 -9.44 24.30
C ASP A 20 18.36 -9.95 22.97
N ASP A 21 18.09 -11.22 22.63
CA ASP A 21 18.45 -11.86 21.35
C ASP A 21 17.40 -11.63 20.26
N TRP A 22 16.95 -10.38 20.12
CA TRP A 22 15.88 -10.01 19.18
C TRP A 22 16.30 -10.05 17.71
N LEU A 23 17.60 -10.13 17.39
CA LEU A 23 18.10 -10.11 16.02
C LEU A 23 18.76 -11.44 15.63
N GLU A 24 18.35 -12.00 14.50
CA GLU A 24 18.96 -13.19 13.90
C GLU A 24 19.23 -12.94 12.40
N GLU A 25 20.33 -13.47 11.86
CA GLU A 25 20.54 -13.52 10.40
C GLU A 25 20.32 -14.95 9.89
N ARG A 26 19.35 -15.12 8.97
CA ARG A 26 19.08 -16.42 8.33
C ARG A 26 18.52 -16.25 6.92
N LYS A 27 18.48 -17.34 6.14
CA LYS A 27 17.82 -17.32 4.83
C LYS A 27 16.30 -17.26 4.99
N TYR A 28 15.67 -16.29 4.36
CA TYR A 28 14.22 -16.19 4.23
C TYR A 28 13.85 -16.25 2.75
N LYS A 29 13.09 -17.28 2.36
CA LYS A 29 12.71 -17.55 0.95
C LYS A 29 13.93 -17.54 0.00
N GLY A 30 15.06 -18.11 0.45
CA GLY A 30 16.30 -18.22 -0.34
C GLY A 30 17.22 -16.99 -0.32
N VAL A 31 16.80 -15.87 0.28
CA VAL A 31 17.60 -14.63 0.39
C VAL A 31 18.10 -14.47 1.82
N ASN A 32 19.34 -14.04 2.00
CA ASN A 32 19.87 -13.71 3.34
C ASN A 32 19.09 -12.52 3.92
N ALA A 33 18.53 -12.70 5.10
CA ALA A 33 17.65 -11.75 5.73
C ALA A 33 18.01 -11.53 7.21
N GLN A 34 17.73 -10.33 7.68
CA GLN A 34 17.75 -9.96 9.09
C GLN A 34 16.35 -10.16 9.65
N ILE A 35 16.25 -10.99 10.68
CA ILE A 35 14.99 -11.33 11.33
C ILE A 35 14.97 -10.64 12.69
N ILE A 36 14.04 -9.71 12.83
CA ILE A 36 13.74 -9.01 14.07
C ILE A 36 12.59 -9.77 14.75
N LYS A 37 12.90 -10.47 15.84
CA LYS A 37 11.96 -11.27 16.62
C LYS A 37 11.34 -10.44 17.73
N GLY A 38 10.01 -10.45 17.80
CA GLY A 38 9.28 -9.80 18.88
C GLY A 38 8.01 -10.53 19.28
N ASN A 39 7.47 -10.15 20.42
CA ASN A 39 6.18 -10.59 20.92
C ASN A 39 5.18 -9.45 20.79
N LEU A 40 3.98 -9.73 20.27
CA LEU A 40 2.89 -8.76 20.16
C LEU A 40 1.73 -9.19 21.05
N THR A 41 1.46 -8.38 22.08
CA THR A 41 0.42 -8.67 23.08
C THR A 41 -0.32 -7.38 23.42
N ASN A 42 -1.60 -7.29 23.03
CA ASN A 42 -2.46 -6.18 23.47
C ASN A 42 -3.19 -6.55 24.76
N ARG A 43 -3.55 -5.54 25.55
CA ARG A 43 -4.47 -5.71 26.68
C ARG A 43 -5.88 -5.36 26.22
N PHE A 44 -6.75 -6.35 26.16
CA PHE A 44 -8.16 -6.17 25.83
C PHE A 44 -8.97 -6.16 27.12
N SER A 45 -9.74 -5.09 27.35
CA SER A 45 -10.68 -5.02 28.48
C SER A 45 -12.02 -5.66 28.14
N HIS A 46 -12.43 -5.61 26.87
CA HIS A 46 -13.73 -6.10 26.40
C HIS A 46 -13.60 -6.77 25.04
N CYS A 47 -14.49 -7.74 24.77
CA CYS A 47 -14.57 -8.43 23.50
C CYS A 47 -15.00 -7.44 22.42
N PRO A 48 -14.29 -7.36 21.28
CA PRO A 48 -14.65 -6.44 20.20
C PRO A 48 -15.97 -6.80 19.51
N GLN A 49 -16.47 -8.02 19.70
CA GLN A 49 -17.71 -8.49 19.06
C GLN A 49 -18.96 -8.31 19.94
N CYS A 50 -18.87 -8.60 21.24
CA CYS A 50 -20.03 -8.59 22.14
C CYS A 50 -19.87 -7.71 23.39
N GLY A 51 -18.71 -7.07 23.58
CA GLY A 51 -18.44 -6.22 24.76
C GLY A 51 -18.18 -6.98 26.06
N SER A 52 -18.15 -8.31 26.08
CA SER A 52 -17.88 -9.07 27.31
C SER A 52 -16.43 -8.90 27.82
N VAL A 53 -16.28 -8.89 29.15
CA VAL A 53 -14.97 -8.89 29.83
C VAL A 53 -14.35 -10.29 29.97
N ARG A 54 -15.10 -11.37 29.67
CA ARG A 54 -14.66 -12.77 29.82
C ARG A 54 -13.79 -13.19 28.64
N ILE A 55 -12.60 -12.61 28.58
CA ILE A 55 -11.58 -12.84 27.56
C ILE A 55 -10.42 -13.60 28.17
N ILE A 56 -10.04 -14.72 27.54
CA ILE A 56 -8.85 -15.49 27.93
C ILE A 56 -7.84 -15.52 26.78
N ARG A 57 -6.56 -15.69 27.11
CA ARG A 57 -5.52 -15.93 26.10
C ARG A 57 -5.66 -17.34 25.57
N ASN A 58 -5.83 -17.48 24.26
CA ASN A 58 -6.04 -18.74 23.55
C ASN A 58 -4.84 -19.10 22.66
N GLY A 59 -3.64 -19.07 23.25
CA GLY A 59 -2.39 -19.38 22.58
C GLY A 59 -1.77 -18.23 21.78
N SER A 60 -0.90 -18.57 20.83
CA SER A 60 -0.16 -17.62 20.00
C SER A 60 0.24 -18.22 18.65
N TYR A 61 0.57 -17.38 17.69
CA TYR A 61 1.07 -17.78 16.37
C TYR A 61 2.11 -16.81 15.84
N ILE A 62 2.95 -17.26 14.92
CA ILE A 62 4.01 -16.44 14.34
C ILE A 62 3.51 -15.78 13.06
N THR A 63 3.85 -14.50 12.88
CA THR A 63 3.62 -13.75 11.65
C THR A 63 4.93 -13.13 11.17
N ASN A 64 5.15 -13.14 9.87
CA ASN A 64 6.32 -12.55 9.24
C ASN A 64 5.88 -11.37 8.38
N SER A 65 6.39 -10.19 8.70
CA SER A 65 6.10 -8.97 7.95
C SER A 65 7.40 -8.34 7.46
N GLN A 66 7.50 -8.03 6.18
CA GLN A 66 8.67 -7.38 5.62
C GLN A 66 8.69 -5.89 5.98
N MET A 67 9.82 -5.46 6.54
CA MET A 67 10.09 -4.06 6.87
C MET A 67 10.82 -3.38 5.71
N LEU A 68 11.00 -2.06 5.85
CA LEU A 68 11.99 -1.37 5.05
C LEU A 68 13.36 -2.04 5.25
N LYS A 69 14.11 -2.18 4.15
CA LYS A 69 15.44 -2.80 4.20
C LYS A 69 16.36 -2.02 5.14
N PHE A 70 17.16 -2.72 5.92
CA PHE A 70 18.19 -2.13 6.74
C PHE A 70 19.56 -2.56 6.21
N LYS A 71 20.48 -1.60 6.03
CA LYS A 71 21.82 -1.84 5.44
C LYS A 71 21.77 -2.63 4.12
N GLU A 72 20.82 -2.30 3.25
CA GLU A 72 20.61 -2.99 1.96
C GLU A 72 20.33 -4.50 2.07
N ARG A 73 19.86 -4.98 3.23
CA ARG A 73 19.47 -6.38 3.46
C ARG A 73 17.97 -6.51 3.62
N LEU A 74 17.43 -7.66 3.22
CA LEU A 74 16.03 -8.00 3.47
C LEU A 74 15.80 -8.04 4.99
N THR A 75 14.85 -7.26 5.49
CA THR A 75 14.53 -7.20 6.93
C THR A 75 13.10 -7.69 7.15
N ILE A 76 12.95 -8.69 8.01
CA ILE A 76 11.67 -9.31 8.36
C ILE A 76 11.40 -9.09 9.85
N LEU A 77 10.23 -8.57 10.17
CA LEU A 77 9.67 -8.55 11.51
C LEU A 77 8.90 -9.85 11.75
N GLU A 78 9.45 -10.73 12.58
CA GLU A 78 8.84 -11.96 13.04
C GLU A 78 8.15 -11.70 14.38
N LEU A 79 6.82 -11.64 14.39
CA LEU A 79 6.03 -11.41 15.60
C LEU A 79 5.32 -12.67 16.06
N LYS A 80 5.58 -13.08 17.30
CA LYS A 80 4.73 -14.02 18.04
C LYS A 80 3.51 -13.26 18.56
N ARG A 81 2.37 -13.43 17.88
CA ARG A 81 1.11 -12.75 18.18
C ARG A 81 0.26 -13.56 19.13
N SER A 82 -0.23 -12.92 20.18
CA SER A 82 -1.19 -13.52 21.13
C SER A 82 -2.58 -13.62 20.52
N ARG A 83 -3.26 -14.75 20.75
CA ARG A 83 -4.68 -14.98 20.42
C ARG A 83 -5.53 -14.92 21.67
N TYR A 84 -6.79 -14.53 21.50
CA TYR A 84 -7.76 -14.39 22.57
C TYR A 84 -9.07 -15.05 22.17
N LEU A 85 -9.78 -15.59 23.17
CA LEU A 85 -11.10 -16.20 23.04
C LEU A 85 -12.05 -15.50 24.02
N CYS A 86 -13.22 -15.10 23.54
CA CYS A 86 -14.32 -14.67 24.40
C CYS A 86 -15.17 -15.88 24.81
N HIS A 87 -15.36 -16.10 26.10
CA HIS A 87 -16.18 -17.21 26.60
C HIS A 87 -17.68 -17.03 26.40
N ASP A 88 -18.17 -15.79 26.27
CA ASP A 88 -19.62 -15.55 26.19
C ASP A 88 -20.15 -15.66 24.75
N CYS A 89 -19.38 -15.27 23.74
CA CYS A 89 -19.79 -15.35 22.34
C CYS A 89 -18.95 -16.32 21.48
N GLY A 90 -17.90 -16.92 22.06
CA GLY A 90 -17.01 -17.85 21.34
C GLY A 90 -16.11 -17.20 20.28
N SER A 91 -16.16 -15.88 20.10
CA SER A 91 -15.33 -15.19 19.10
C SER A 91 -13.84 -15.23 19.45
N THR A 92 -13.00 -15.31 18.42
CA THR A 92 -11.54 -15.23 18.56
C THR A 92 -10.99 -13.99 17.87
N PHE A 93 -9.98 -13.40 18.48
CA PHE A 93 -9.29 -12.23 17.93
C PHE A 93 -7.82 -12.26 18.35
N SER A 94 -6.98 -11.53 17.62
CA SER A 94 -5.53 -11.56 17.80
C SER A 94 -4.98 -10.18 18.10
N ALA A 95 -3.79 -10.16 18.69
CA ALA A 95 -3.08 -8.92 18.91
C ALA A 95 -2.76 -8.21 17.57
N LYS A 96 -3.03 -6.90 17.51
CA LYS A 96 -2.85 -6.01 16.36
C LYS A 96 -1.79 -4.95 16.63
N THR A 97 -1.18 -4.46 15.57
CA THR A 97 -0.19 -3.39 15.57
C THR A 97 -0.43 -2.51 14.36
N ASP A 98 -0.20 -1.20 14.49
CA ASP A 98 -0.41 -0.26 13.38
C ASP A 98 0.66 -0.35 12.30
N LEU A 99 1.77 -1.06 12.54
CA LEU A 99 2.86 -1.24 11.58
C LEU A 99 2.42 -1.99 10.31
N VAL A 100 1.46 -2.91 10.43
CA VAL A 100 1.05 -3.83 9.36
C VAL A 100 -0.47 -4.00 9.39
N ASP A 101 -1.11 -3.75 8.26
CA ASP A 101 -2.55 -3.97 8.08
C ASP A 101 -2.93 -5.45 8.25
N GLU A 102 -4.17 -5.72 8.63
CA GLU A 102 -4.68 -7.09 8.71
C GLU A 102 -4.60 -7.78 7.35
N HIS A 103 -4.18 -9.05 7.34
CA HIS A 103 -4.00 -9.85 6.13
C HIS A 103 -2.90 -9.33 5.16
N HIS A 104 -2.08 -8.37 5.58
CA HIS A 104 -0.89 -7.95 4.84
C HIS A 104 0.40 -8.51 5.44
N GLN A 105 1.43 -8.61 4.60
CA GLN A 105 2.78 -9.07 4.97
C GLN A 105 3.84 -7.99 4.78
N LEU A 106 3.45 -6.78 4.36
CA LEU A 106 4.36 -5.65 4.20
C LEU A 106 3.96 -4.57 5.19
N THR A 107 4.96 -3.96 5.84
CA THR A 107 4.73 -2.78 6.68
C THR A 107 4.17 -1.61 5.87
N LYS A 108 3.39 -0.74 6.53
CA LYS A 108 2.85 0.48 5.92
C LYS A 108 3.97 1.40 5.41
N GLU A 109 5.04 1.52 6.19
CA GLU A 109 6.23 2.29 5.82
C GLU A 109 6.86 1.78 4.52
N LEU A 110 7.03 0.45 4.37
CA LEU A 110 7.55 -0.13 3.14
C LEU A 110 6.63 0.13 1.94
N LYS A 111 5.30 0.00 2.12
CA LYS A 111 4.32 0.33 1.07
C LYS A 111 4.46 1.80 0.65
N GLN A 112 4.61 2.71 1.61
CA GLN A 112 4.78 4.14 1.36
C GLN A 112 6.08 4.43 0.62
N ALA A 113 7.20 3.82 1.00
CA ALA A 113 8.47 3.96 0.29
C ALA A 113 8.36 3.50 -1.17
N ILE A 114 7.69 2.36 -1.42
CA ILE A 114 7.42 1.87 -2.78
C ILE A 114 6.57 2.86 -3.57
N LEU A 115 5.56 3.49 -2.96
CA LEU A 115 4.71 4.50 -3.62
C LEU A 115 5.49 5.77 -3.98
N LEU A 116 6.38 6.23 -3.11
CA LEU A 116 7.25 7.39 -3.40
C LEU A 116 8.18 7.09 -4.59
N GLU A 117 8.74 5.89 -4.68
CA GLU A 117 9.60 5.50 -5.81
C GLU A 117 8.82 5.29 -7.11
N LEU A 118 7.53 4.89 -7.01
CA LEU A 118 6.62 4.81 -8.15
C LEU A 118 6.21 6.19 -8.69
N PHE A 119 6.30 7.24 -7.87
CA PHE A 119 6.07 8.61 -8.31
C PHE A 119 7.23 9.12 -9.18
N GLU A 120 8.44 8.61 -8.94
CA GLU A 120 9.62 8.88 -9.77
C GLU A 120 9.58 8.06 -11.08
N ASN A 121 10.31 8.53 -12.09
CA ASN A 121 10.40 7.84 -13.37
C ASN A 121 11.31 6.59 -13.30
N GLN A 122 10.84 5.56 -12.61
CA GLN A 122 11.56 4.30 -12.41
C GLN A 122 10.75 3.09 -12.91
N SER A 123 11.48 2.06 -13.34
CA SER A 123 10.89 0.77 -13.68
C SER A 123 10.36 0.05 -12.45
N ARG A 124 9.12 -0.45 -12.50
CA ARG A 124 8.55 -1.30 -11.44
C ARG A 124 9.41 -2.51 -11.09
N LYS A 125 10.08 -3.12 -12.07
CA LYS A 125 11.01 -4.24 -11.85
C LYS A 125 12.24 -3.83 -11.04
N LEU A 126 12.72 -2.60 -11.26
CA LEU A 126 13.83 -2.04 -10.50
C LEU A 126 13.43 -1.82 -9.04
N ILE A 127 12.26 -1.20 -8.82
CA ILE A 127 11.68 -0.99 -7.48
C ILE A 127 11.49 -2.33 -6.78
N ALA A 128 10.92 -3.32 -7.47
CA ALA A 128 10.70 -4.66 -6.96
C ALA A 128 12.00 -5.31 -6.46
N LYS A 129 13.07 -5.24 -7.27
CA LYS A 129 14.41 -5.72 -6.89
C LYS A 129 14.97 -4.94 -5.70
N LYS A 130 14.86 -3.60 -5.70
CA LYS A 130 15.37 -2.70 -4.67
C LYS A 130 14.77 -2.98 -3.28
N TYR A 131 13.51 -3.42 -3.25
CA TYR A 131 12.76 -3.70 -2.02
C TYR A 131 12.46 -5.18 -1.80
N PHE A 132 13.11 -6.11 -2.51
CA PHE A 132 12.90 -7.56 -2.32
C PHE A 132 11.44 -8.03 -2.43
N VAL A 133 10.64 -7.37 -3.27
CA VAL A 133 9.24 -7.74 -3.55
C VAL A 133 9.08 -8.18 -4.99
N SER A 134 7.92 -8.76 -5.34
CA SER A 134 7.61 -9.06 -6.75
C SER A 134 7.09 -7.83 -7.49
N ASP A 135 7.30 -7.78 -8.82
CA ASP A 135 6.73 -6.73 -9.70
C ASP A 135 5.20 -6.64 -9.55
N ILE A 136 4.54 -7.79 -9.39
CA ILE A 136 3.09 -7.88 -9.15
C ILE A 136 2.72 -7.20 -7.83
N THR A 137 3.54 -7.32 -6.80
CA THR A 137 3.30 -6.68 -5.50
C THR A 137 3.36 -5.16 -5.64
N VAL A 138 4.36 -4.64 -6.37
CA VAL A 138 4.48 -3.20 -6.67
C VAL A 138 3.25 -2.71 -7.44
N ALA A 139 2.81 -3.45 -8.46
CA ALA A 139 1.61 -3.12 -9.23
C ALA A 139 0.33 -3.14 -8.39
N ARG A 140 0.21 -4.07 -7.43
CA ARG A 140 -0.93 -4.13 -6.51
C ARG A 140 -0.94 -2.92 -5.57
N ILE A 141 0.20 -2.54 -5.00
CA ILE A 141 0.33 -1.36 -4.14
C ILE A 141 -0.11 -0.10 -4.90
N LEU A 142 0.33 0.07 -6.15
CA LEU A 142 -0.10 1.19 -7.00
C LEU A 142 -1.61 1.20 -7.23
N ARG A 143 -2.21 0.03 -7.52
CA ARG A 143 -3.65 -0.09 -7.77
C ARG A 143 -4.46 0.20 -6.51
N GLU A 144 -4.02 -0.27 -5.34
CA GLU A 144 -4.67 0.02 -4.07
C GLU A 144 -4.64 1.52 -3.77
N ALA A 145 -3.49 2.19 -3.97
CA ALA A 145 -3.33 3.62 -3.74
C ALA A 145 -4.16 4.50 -4.72
N THR A 146 -4.46 3.99 -5.91
CA THR A 146 -5.23 4.71 -6.93
C THR A 146 -6.68 4.23 -7.05
N LYS A 147 -7.13 3.29 -6.20
CA LYS A 147 -8.46 2.68 -6.29
C LYS A 147 -9.60 3.69 -6.16
N ASP A 148 -9.43 4.64 -5.24
CA ASP A 148 -10.45 5.67 -4.95
C ASP A 148 -10.22 6.96 -5.75
N TYR A 149 -9.20 6.98 -6.62
CA TYR A 149 -8.97 8.11 -7.51
C TYR A 149 -10.09 8.18 -8.55
N GLN A 150 -10.95 9.18 -8.42
CA GLN A 150 -11.94 9.52 -9.42
C GLN A 150 -11.55 10.85 -10.08
N PRO A 151 -11.39 10.88 -11.42
CA PRO A 151 -11.23 12.14 -12.14
C PRO A 151 -12.37 13.09 -11.79
N ASN A 152 -12.07 14.38 -11.62
CA ASN A 152 -13.10 15.37 -11.31
C ASN A 152 -14.05 15.56 -12.51
N GLN A 153 -15.19 14.87 -12.51
CA GLN A 153 -16.18 14.93 -13.60
C GLN A 153 -16.99 16.24 -13.62
N LYS A 154 -16.81 17.14 -12.65
CA LYS A 154 -17.51 18.44 -12.58
C LYS A 154 -16.72 19.58 -13.22
N TYR A 155 -15.43 19.36 -13.49
CA TYR A 155 -14.53 20.36 -14.05
C TYR A 155 -14.11 19.95 -15.46
N LEU A 156 -14.38 20.83 -16.42
CA LEU A 156 -13.85 20.76 -17.77
C LEU A 156 -13.14 22.09 -18.04
N PRO A 157 -11.83 22.10 -18.35
CA PRO A 157 -11.10 23.32 -18.68
C PRO A 157 -11.75 24.10 -19.83
N THR A 158 -11.71 25.43 -19.75
CA THR A 158 -12.20 26.34 -20.80
C THR A 158 -11.29 26.35 -22.02
N VAL A 159 -9.98 26.12 -21.81
CA VAL A 159 -8.99 25.99 -22.89
C VAL A 159 -8.41 24.59 -22.80
N LEU A 160 -8.62 23.79 -23.85
CA LEU A 160 -8.08 22.43 -23.96
C LEU A 160 -6.99 22.43 -25.02
N CYS A 161 -5.76 22.15 -24.60
CA CYS A 161 -4.67 21.84 -25.52
C CYS A 161 -4.67 20.33 -25.76
N MET A 162 -4.81 19.92 -27.01
CA MET A 162 -4.95 18.51 -27.39
C MET A 162 -3.78 18.10 -28.28
N ASP A 163 -3.28 16.89 -28.07
CA ASP A 163 -2.26 16.29 -28.93
C ASP A 163 -2.42 14.76 -28.94
N GLU A 164 -1.65 14.10 -29.79
CA GLU A 164 -1.63 12.65 -29.93
C GLU A 164 -0.20 12.12 -29.84
N PHE A 165 -0.02 11.04 -29.08
CA PHE A 165 1.29 10.42 -28.94
C PHE A 165 1.21 8.91 -29.05
N LYS A 166 2.31 8.29 -29.50
CA LYS A 166 2.44 6.85 -29.55
C LYS A 166 2.75 6.31 -28.16
N SER A 167 1.78 5.66 -27.53
CA SER A 167 1.92 5.05 -26.21
C SER A 167 2.52 3.63 -26.32
N MET A 168 2.07 2.69 -25.47
CA MET A 168 2.54 1.31 -25.45
C MET A 168 2.00 0.52 -26.65
N LYS A 169 2.78 -0.47 -27.13
CA LYS A 169 2.36 -1.42 -28.18
C LYS A 169 1.09 -2.22 -27.84
N SER A 170 0.74 -2.30 -26.55
CA SER A 170 -0.47 -2.96 -26.04
C SER A 170 -1.75 -2.13 -26.22
N VAL A 171 -1.65 -0.86 -26.63
CA VAL A 171 -2.81 0.01 -26.83
C VAL A 171 -3.42 -0.26 -28.22
N SER A 172 -4.69 -0.67 -28.24
CA SER A 172 -5.41 -1.06 -29.45
C SER A 172 -5.55 0.07 -30.48
N GLY A 173 -5.52 1.32 -30.04
CA GLY A 173 -5.67 2.51 -30.89
C GLY A 173 -4.41 2.96 -31.65
N ALA A 174 -3.27 2.29 -31.47
CA ALA A 174 -1.92 2.65 -31.98
C ALA A 174 -1.36 4.02 -31.52
N MET A 175 -2.23 5.01 -31.26
CA MET A 175 -1.95 6.33 -30.72
C MET A 175 -2.92 6.62 -29.57
N SER A 176 -2.41 7.26 -28.52
CA SER A 176 -3.19 7.74 -27.39
C SER A 176 -3.43 9.24 -27.52
N PHE A 177 -4.59 9.68 -27.04
CA PHE A 177 -4.96 11.08 -26.96
C PHE A 177 -4.48 11.65 -25.63
N ILE A 178 -3.85 12.82 -25.66
CA ILE A 178 -3.48 13.57 -24.47
C ILE A 178 -4.16 14.94 -24.50
N CYS A 179 -4.60 15.38 -23.34
CA CYS A 179 -5.20 16.69 -23.19
C CYS A 179 -4.70 17.37 -21.91
N VAL A 180 -4.36 18.64 -22.05
CA VAL A 180 -3.83 19.52 -21.01
C VAL A 180 -4.76 20.72 -20.89
N ASP A 181 -4.98 21.17 -19.65
CA ASP A 181 -5.66 22.43 -19.39
C ASP A 181 -4.73 23.57 -19.83
N GLY A 182 -5.11 24.30 -20.89
CA GLY A 182 -4.30 25.38 -21.46
C GLY A 182 -4.18 26.62 -20.59
N THR A 183 -4.99 26.73 -19.52
CA THR A 183 -4.88 27.81 -18.54
C THR A 183 -3.89 27.47 -17.44
N THR A 184 -3.95 26.24 -16.92
CA THR A 184 -3.10 25.80 -15.80
C THR A 184 -1.83 25.08 -16.23
N ASN A 185 -1.72 24.72 -17.53
CA ASN A 185 -0.67 23.85 -18.09
C ASN A 185 -0.55 22.50 -17.36
N ARG A 186 -1.63 22.03 -16.72
CA ARG A 186 -1.67 20.74 -16.02
C ARG A 186 -2.32 19.66 -16.88
N LEU A 187 -1.82 18.44 -16.77
CA LEU A 187 -2.41 17.28 -17.43
C LEU A 187 -3.88 17.16 -17.02
N PHE A 188 -4.77 17.22 -18.01
CA PHE A 188 -6.20 17.05 -17.78
C PHE A 188 -6.57 15.57 -17.91
N THR A 189 -6.23 14.92 -19.02
CA THR A 189 -6.48 13.48 -19.21
C THR A 189 -5.59 12.85 -20.27
N ILE A 190 -5.44 11.52 -20.18
CA ILE A 190 -4.88 10.67 -21.24
C ILE A 190 -5.92 9.61 -21.56
N LEU A 191 -6.20 9.39 -22.84
CA LEU A 191 -7.11 8.35 -23.33
C LEU A 191 -6.38 7.40 -24.25
N GLU A 192 -6.65 6.11 -24.11
CA GLU A 192 -6.01 5.06 -24.91
C GLU A 192 -6.42 5.09 -26.39
N ASP A 193 -7.51 5.78 -26.73
CA ASP A 193 -8.06 5.80 -28.09
C ASP A 193 -8.42 7.24 -28.49
N ARG A 194 -7.88 7.66 -29.64
CA ARG A 194 -8.09 8.98 -30.23
C ARG A 194 -9.29 9.08 -31.18
N ARG A 195 -9.96 7.95 -31.48
CA ARG A 195 -11.08 7.95 -32.42
C ARG A 195 -12.25 8.75 -31.87
N LEU A 196 -12.89 9.53 -32.75
CA LEU A 196 -13.98 10.43 -32.41
C LEU A 196 -15.07 9.78 -31.53
N VAL A 197 -15.47 8.54 -31.83
CA VAL A 197 -16.48 7.81 -31.04
C VAL A 197 -16.09 7.69 -29.57
N LYS A 198 -14.82 7.39 -29.27
CA LYS A 198 -14.32 7.24 -27.90
C LYS A 198 -14.14 8.59 -27.20
N LEU A 199 -13.63 9.59 -27.93
CA LEU A 199 -13.53 10.96 -27.41
C LEU A 199 -14.91 11.52 -27.06
N THR A 200 -15.89 11.39 -27.95
CA THR A 200 -17.27 11.82 -27.71
C THR A 200 -17.86 11.11 -26.49
N GLN A 201 -17.69 9.78 -26.38
CA GLN A 201 -18.15 9.02 -25.21
C GLN A 201 -17.52 9.50 -23.91
N TYR A 202 -16.24 9.88 -23.92
CA TYR A 202 -15.55 10.42 -22.76
C TYR A 202 -16.08 11.82 -22.38
N PHE A 203 -16.07 12.77 -23.32
CA PHE A 203 -16.47 14.15 -23.04
C PHE A 203 -17.97 14.29 -22.74
N MET A 204 -18.82 13.38 -23.22
CA MET A 204 -20.25 13.37 -22.88
C MET A 204 -20.54 13.02 -21.41
N ARG A 205 -19.57 12.49 -20.66
CA ARG A 205 -19.71 12.24 -19.21
C ARG A 205 -19.75 13.54 -18.40
N PHE A 206 -19.21 14.64 -18.93
CA PHE A 206 -19.27 15.93 -18.26
C PHE A 206 -20.69 16.53 -18.34
N PRO A 207 -21.20 17.12 -17.26
CA PRO A 207 -22.50 17.77 -17.25
C PRO A 207 -22.64 18.81 -18.37
N ARG A 208 -23.83 18.94 -18.96
CA ARG A 208 -24.09 19.90 -20.04
C ARG A 208 -23.66 21.33 -19.66
N LYS A 209 -23.88 21.74 -18.41
CA LYS A 209 -23.45 23.05 -17.89
C LYS A 209 -21.94 23.26 -17.94
N ALA A 210 -21.13 22.21 -17.76
CA ALA A 210 -19.68 22.29 -17.88
C ALA A 210 -19.26 22.35 -19.36
N ARG A 211 -19.90 21.55 -20.22
CA ARG A 211 -19.62 21.53 -21.67
C ARG A 211 -19.97 22.83 -22.39
N LEU A 212 -20.99 23.56 -21.95
CA LEU A 212 -21.37 24.86 -22.54
C LEU A 212 -20.43 26.01 -22.18
N LYS A 213 -19.45 25.80 -21.29
CA LYS A 213 -18.45 26.82 -20.90
C LYS A 213 -17.17 26.75 -21.72
N VAL A 214 -17.05 25.74 -22.58
CA VAL A 214 -15.87 25.42 -23.39
C VAL A 214 -16.18 25.69 -24.84
#